data_AF-A0A958JX45-F1
#
_entry.id   AF-A0A958JX45-F1
#
_cell.length_a   1.000
_cell.length_b   1.000
_cell.length_c   1.000
_cell.angle_alpha   90.00
_cell.angle_beta   90.00
_cell.angle_gamma   90.00
#
_symmetry.space_group_name_H-M   'P 1'
#
loop_
_entity.id
_entity.type
_entity.pdbx_description
1 polymer ?
#
loop_
_entity_poly.entity_id
_entity_poly.type
_entity_poly.pdbx_seq_one_letter_code
_entity_poly.pdbx_strand_id
1 'polypeptide(L)'
;MSSTAIKSLFVLLVIQGVLSATMMLRSNSLTTFTPHEHLLDLKLNDLSKIVVTEGKDSLTIEQKDGKWVLPHFDNFPISESKRSLFEEKLFSINKPYPVGNTEIAAKQFEVSEDNFKKRLSFYNGETLVDNLFLGTSPGFKKIHVRKGSEKQTYSIEFSSYDLQTTPTAWYDRNFLKVKSDDLSKLELQDITVSFQN
;
A
#
# COMPACT_ATOMS: atom_id res chain seq x y z
N MET A 1 46.05 39.05 28.98
CA MET A 1 45.20 39.11 27.76
C MET A 1 44.42 37.80 27.57
N SER A 2 43.55 37.39 28.51
CA SER A 2 42.85 36.09 28.41
C SER A 2 41.37 36.10 28.83
N SER A 3 40.89 37.10 29.58
CA SER A 3 39.49 37.13 30.07
C SER A 3 38.46 37.29 28.94
N THR A 4 38.74 38.13 27.93
CA THR A 4 37.81 38.38 26.82
C THR A 4 37.70 37.18 25.88
N ALA A 5 38.80 36.46 25.66
CA ALA A 5 38.82 35.24 24.85
C ALA A 5 38.01 34.12 25.52
N ILE A 6 38.15 33.95 26.84
CA ILE A 6 37.37 32.98 27.63
C ILE A 6 35.87 33.32 27.59
N LYS A 7 35.50 34.60 27.71
CA LYS A 7 34.10 35.05 27.60
C LYS A 7 33.51 34.79 26.22
N SER A 8 34.26 35.08 25.15
CA SER A 8 33.82 34.83 23.77
C SER A 8 33.61 33.34 23.50
N LEU A 9 34.51 32.50 24.03
CA LEU A 9 34.40 31.05 23.87
C LEU A 9 33.22 30.48 24.66
N PHE A 10 32.92 31.05 25.83
CA PHE A 10 31.76 30.66 26.64
C PHE A 10 30.44 31.04 25.97
N VAL A 11 30.33 32.23 25.38
CA VAL A 11 29.14 32.63 24.61
C VAL A 11 28.95 31.72 23.40
N LEU A 12 30.02 31.39 22.67
CA LEU A 12 29.96 30.45 21.56
C LEU A 12 29.48 29.06 22.01
N LEU A 13 29.98 28.56 23.15
CA LEU A 13 29.59 27.28 23.73
C LEU A 13 28.10 27.24 24.09
N VAL A 14 27.58 28.32 24.69
CA VAL A 14 26.15 28.41 25.02
C VAL A 14 25.30 28.41 23.75
N ILE A 15 25.70 29.14 22.71
CA ILE A 15 24.98 29.15 21.43
C ILE A 15 24.97 27.76 20.80
N GLN A 16 26.12 27.08 20.75
CA GLN A 16 26.21 25.72 20.20
C GLN A 16 25.40 24.71 21.03
N GLY A 17 25.40 24.86 22.36
CA GLY A 17 24.61 24.04 23.27
C GLY A 17 23.11 24.24 23.07
N VAL A 18 22.66 25.49 22.94
CA VAL A 18 21.25 25.82 22.63
C VAL A 18 20.87 25.27 21.26
N LEU A 19 21.69 25.46 20.23
CA LEU A 19 21.40 24.92 18.89
C LEU A 19 21.29 23.39 18.91
N SER A 20 22.21 22.71 19.58
CA SER A 20 22.20 21.26 19.72
C SER A 20 20.98 20.78 20.51
N ALA A 21 20.65 21.43 21.63
CA ALA A 21 19.48 21.11 22.44
C ALA A 21 18.18 21.34 21.66
N THR A 22 18.09 22.41 20.87
CA THR A 22 16.90 22.65 20.02
C THR A 22 16.79 21.64 18.89
N MET A 23 17.90 21.19 18.28
CA MET A 23 17.87 20.10 17.29
C MET A 23 17.56 18.75 17.93
N MET A 24 17.97 18.51 19.17
CA MET A 24 17.73 17.26 19.88
C MET A 24 16.30 17.16 20.44
N LEU A 25 15.72 18.28 20.90
CA LEU A 25 14.30 18.35 21.24
C LEU A 25 13.41 18.33 19.99
N ARG A 26 13.94 18.80 18.85
CA ARG A 26 13.35 18.62 17.52
C ARG A 26 13.82 17.34 16.84
N SER A 27 14.55 16.46 17.54
CA SER A 27 14.85 15.15 16.97
C SER A 27 13.49 14.50 16.81
N ASN A 28 13.12 14.34 15.53
CA ASN A 28 11.94 13.61 15.12
C ASN A 28 11.83 12.43 16.06
N SER A 29 10.68 12.23 16.69
CA SER A 29 10.33 10.98 17.36
C SER A 29 10.87 9.86 16.48
N LEU A 30 12.05 9.35 16.85
CA LEU A 30 12.70 8.24 16.19
C LEU A 30 11.81 7.13 16.66
N THR A 31 10.70 6.89 15.95
CA THR A 31 9.96 5.65 16.00
C THR A 31 11.04 4.60 15.88
N THR A 32 11.38 4.03 17.04
CA THR A 32 12.46 3.08 17.20
C THR A 32 12.16 1.99 16.22
N PHE A 33 12.98 1.88 15.17
CA PHE A 33 12.84 0.80 14.22
C PHE A 33 12.98 -0.49 15.02
N THR A 34 11.87 -1.20 15.19
CA THR A 34 11.79 -2.51 15.83
C THR A 34 11.94 -3.54 14.72
N PRO A 35 13.11 -4.17 14.57
CA PRO A 35 13.26 -5.26 13.62
C PRO A 35 12.27 -6.36 14.01
N HIS A 36 11.55 -6.93 13.03
CA HIS A 36 10.51 -7.98 13.12
C HIS A 36 9.04 -7.54 13.27
N GLU A 37 8.71 -6.26 13.12
CA GLU A 37 7.31 -5.86 12.94
C GLU A 37 6.89 -6.03 11.47
N HIS A 38 5.63 -6.39 11.21
CA HIS A 38 5.08 -6.49 9.86
C HIS A 38 5.01 -5.12 9.19
N LEU A 39 5.23 -5.03 7.88
CA LEU A 39 5.14 -3.77 7.13
C LEU A 39 3.78 -3.11 7.31
N LEU A 40 2.73 -3.92 7.25
CA LEU A 40 1.36 -3.53 7.53
C LEU A 40 0.96 -4.10 8.88
N ASP A 41 0.53 -3.22 9.78
CA ASP A 41 0.01 -3.62 11.11
C ASP A 41 -1.48 -4.03 11.02
N LEU A 42 -1.96 -4.28 9.81
CA LEU A 42 -3.34 -4.60 9.45
C LEU A 42 -3.43 -6.07 9.03
N LYS A 43 -4.60 -6.67 9.15
CA LYS A 43 -4.88 -7.98 8.54
C LYS A 43 -5.93 -7.81 7.47
N LEU A 44 -5.83 -8.61 6.40
CA LEU A 44 -6.81 -8.57 5.31
C LEU A 44 -8.24 -8.84 5.82
N ASN A 45 -8.40 -9.68 6.84
CA ASN A 45 -9.71 -10.01 7.42
C ASN A 45 -10.35 -8.87 8.22
N ASP A 46 -9.58 -7.86 8.63
CA ASP A 46 -10.09 -6.69 9.36
C ASP A 46 -10.51 -5.57 8.39
N LEU A 47 -10.28 -5.76 7.08
CA LEU A 47 -10.58 -4.80 6.04
C LEU A 47 -11.86 -5.20 5.31
N SER A 48 -12.69 -4.20 5.01
CA SER A 48 -13.91 -4.39 4.23
C SER A 48 -13.76 -3.94 2.78
N LYS A 49 -12.79 -3.05 2.49
CA LYS A 49 -12.60 -2.48 1.16
C LYS A 49 -11.15 -2.10 0.92
N ILE A 50 -10.66 -2.38 -0.29
CA ILE A 50 -9.34 -1.99 -0.77
C ILE A 50 -9.53 -1.29 -2.10
N VAL A 51 -8.94 -0.10 -2.23
CA VAL A 51 -8.93 0.65 -3.48
C VAL A 51 -7.49 0.74 -3.98
N VAL A 52 -7.25 0.23 -5.18
CA VAL A 52 -5.98 0.36 -5.90
C VAL A 52 -6.12 1.50 -6.89
N THR A 53 -5.28 2.52 -6.78
CA THR A 53 -5.25 3.67 -7.69
C THR A 53 -3.93 3.73 -8.45
N GLU A 54 -3.99 3.91 -9.77
CA GLU A 54 -2.84 4.12 -10.66
C GLU A 54 -3.17 5.25 -11.63
N GLY A 55 -2.61 6.45 -11.39
CA GLY A 55 -2.94 7.63 -12.19
C GLY A 55 -4.44 7.97 -12.14
N LYS A 56 -5.12 7.83 -13.28
CA LYS A 56 -6.58 8.07 -13.41
C LYS A 56 -7.42 6.80 -13.21
N ASP A 57 -6.78 5.65 -13.25
CA ASP A 57 -7.46 4.36 -13.14
C ASP A 57 -7.57 3.96 -11.67
N SER A 58 -8.70 3.35 -11.32
CA SER A 58 -8.90 2.82 -9.98
C SER A 58 -9.67 1.51 -10.03
N LEU A 59 -9.29 0.60 -9.14
CA LEU A 59 -9.96 -0.66 -8.92
C LEU A 59 -10.38 -0.74 -7.47
N THR A 60 -11.67 -0.99 -7.25
CA THR A 60 -12.21 -1.21 -5.91
C THR A 60 -12.47 -2.70 -5.74
N ILE A 61 -12.10 -3.24 -4.58
CA ILE A 61 -12.40 -4.59 -4.14
C ILE A 61 -13.05 -4.48 -2.78
N GLU A 62 -14.19 -5.16 -2.59
CA GLU A 62 -14.98 -5.09 -1.35
C GLU A 62 -15.27 -6.49 -0.82
N GLN A 63 -15.33 -6.62 0.49
CA GLN A 63 -15.79 -7.83 1.15
C GLN A 63 -17.33 -7.81 1.24
N LYS A 64 -17.98 -8.78 0.60
CA LYS A 64 -19.44 -9.03 0.69
C LYS A 64 -19.67 -10.51 0.97
N ASP A 65 -20.50 -10.80 1.97
CA ASP A 65 -20.89 -12.18 2.36
C ASP A 65 -19.70 -13.13 2.55
N GLY A 66 -18.60 -12.63 3.13
CA GLY A 66 -17.37 -13.39 3.37
C GLY A 66 -16.45 -13.58 2.16
N LYS A 67 -16.82 -13.06 0.98
CA LYS A 67 -16.00 -13.10 -0.24
C LYS A 67 -15.57 -11.71 -0.68
N TRP A 68 -14.40 -11.63 -1.31
CA TRP A 68 -13.97 -10.38 -1.93
C TRP A 68 -14.49 -10.31 -3.36
N VAL A 69 -15.12 -9.19 -3.71
CA VAL A 69 -15.80 -8.96 -4.98
C VAL A 69 -15.35 -7.66 -5.63
N LEU A 70 -15.59 -7.55 -6.93
CA LEU A 70 -15.38 -6.36 -7.73
C LEU A 70 -16.73 -5.62 -7.86
N PRO A 71 -17.06 -4.65 -6.99
CA PRO A 71 -18.38 -4.01 -6.98
C PRO A 71 -18.75 -3.33 -8.31
N HIS A 72 -17.77 -2.78 -9.02
CA HIS A 72 -17.99 -2.10 -10.32
C HIS A 72 -18.03 -3.08 -11.51
N PHE A 73 -17.94 -4.38 -11.24
CA PHE A 73 -17.97 -5.44 -12.24
C PHE A 73 -18.96 -6.52 -11.79
N ASP A 74 -20.23 -6.13 -11.61
CA ASP A 74 -21.35 -7.01 -11.22
C ASP A 74 -21.11 -7.83 -9.94
N ASN A 75 -20.31 -7.30 -9.01
CA ASN A 75 -19.86 -8.01 -7.80
C ASN A 75 -19.18 -9.36 -8.11
N PHE A 76 -18.45 -9.44 -9.22
CA PHE A 76 -17.74 -10.66 -9.59
C PHE A 76 -16.70 -11.02 -8.52
N PRO A 77 -16.62 -12.29 -8.08
CA PRO A 77 -15.66 -12.68 -7.06
C PRO A 77 -14.23 -12.58 -7.59
N ILE A 78 -13.32 -12.10 -6.74
CA ILE A 78 -11.89 -12.22 -7.03
C ILE A 78 -11.46 -13.66 -6.88
N SER A 79 -10.41 -14.06 -7.59
CA SER A 79 -9.82 -15.38 -7.46
C SER A 79 -9.23 -15.57 -6.06
N GLU A 80 -9.63 -16.64 -5.37
CA GLU A 80 -9.09 -16.98 -4.05
C GLU A 80 -7.56 -17.18 -4.09
N SER A 81 -7.02 -17.75 -5.16
CA SER A 81 -5.57 -17.89 -5.30
C SER A 81 -4.86 -16.53 -5.43
N LYS A 82 -5.49 -15.56 -6.10
CA LYS A 82 -5.00 -14.18 -6.16
C LYS A 82 -5.10 -13.48 -4.81
N ARG A 83 -6.20 -13.68 -4.09
CA ARG A 83 -6.38 -13.16 -2.72
C ARG A 83 -5.29 -13.67 -1.79
N SER A 84 -5.08 -14.98 -1.72
CA SER A 84 -4.07 -15.58 -0.84
C SER A 84 -2.67 -15.13 -1.20
N LEU A 85 -2.34 -15.06 -2.50
CA LEU A 85 -1.03 -14.57 -2.96
C LEU A 85 -0.82 -13.10 -2.59
N PHE A 86 -1.87 -12.28 -2.68
CA PHE A 86 -1.81 -10.87 -2.28
C PHE A 86 -1.63 -10.71 -0.77
N GLU A 87 -2.36 -11.49 0.02
CA GLU A 87 -2.22 -11.52 1.48
C GLU A 87 -0.79 -11.93 1.89
N GLU A 88 -0.30 -13.04 1.37
CA GLU A 88 1.04 -13.56 1.65
C GLU A 88 2.14 -12.57 1.24
N LYS A 89 2.03 -11.98 0.04
CA LYS A 89 3.07 -11.08 -0.48
C LYS A 89 3.07 -9.70 0.13
N LEU A 90 1.98 -9.21 0.71
CA LEU A 90 1.93 -7.82 1.20
C LEU A 90 1.79 -7.75 2.73
N PHE A 91 0.95 -8.59 3.32
CA PHE A 91 0.65 -8.54 4.76
C PHE A 91 1.65 -9.37 5.58
N SER A 92 2.31 -10.37 4.99
CA SER A 92 3.34 -11.16 5.68
C SER A 92 4.76 -10.59 5.56
N ILE A 93 4.97 -9.46 4.87
CA ILE A 93 6.29 -8.83 4.76
C ILE A 93 6.69 -8.22 6.10
N ASN A 94 7.89 -8.53 6.57
CA ASN A 94 8.52 -7.86 7.71
C ASN A 94 9.13 -6.52 7.28
N LYS A 95 9.08 -5.49 8.14
CA LYS A 95 9.70 -4.18 7.90
C LYS A 95 11.20 -4.35 7.65
N PRO A 96 11.71 -4.06 6.44
CA PRO A 96 13.15 -3.99 6.20
C PRO A 96 13.70 -2.68 6.79
N TYR A 97 15.02 -2.51 6.76
CA TYR A 97 15.59 -1.21 7.10
C TYR A 97 15.05 -0.10 6.19
N PRO A 98 14.68 1.07 6.74
CA PRO A 98 14.18 2.17 5.93
C PRO A 98 15.29 2.71 5.04
N VAL A 99 14.95 2.97 3.78
CA VAL A 99 15.84 3.60 2.78
C VAL A 99 15.70 5.13 2.76
N GLY A 100 14.70 5.66 3.46
CA GLY A 100 14.47 7.09 3.66
C GLY A 100 13.46 7.35 4.76
N ASN A 101 13.46 8.55 5.33
CA ASN A 101 12.53 8.96 6.40
C ASN A 101 12.14 10.44 6.34
N THR A 102 12.34 11.08 5.17
CA THR A 102 12.06 12.50 4.94
C THR A 102 11.06 12.66 3.80
N GLU A 103 10.35 13.78 3.76
CA GLU A 103 9.43 14.10 2.66
C GLU A 103 10.17 14.23 1.31
N ILE A 104 11.40 14.74 1.33
CA ILE A 104 12.25 14.82 0.14
C ILE A 104 12.53 13.42 -0.41
N ALA A 105 12.89 12.46 0.47
CA ALA A 105 13.08 11.07 0.06
C ALA A 105 11.77 10.46 -0.47
N ALA A 106 10.63 10.75 0.18
CA ALA A 106 9.34 10.28 -0.30
C ALA A 106 9.02 10.77 -1.73
N LYS A 107 9.30 12.05 -2.04
CA LYS A 107 9.12 12.60 -3.39
C LYS A 107 10.09 11.98 -4.41
N GLN A 108 11.35 11.76 -4.04
CA GLN A 108 12.35 11.13 -4.91
C GLN A 108 12.03 9.67 -5.24
N PHE A 109 11.51 8.92 -4.27
CA PHE A 109 11.09 7.55 -4.47
C PHE A 109 9.69 7.43 -5.07
N GLU A 110 9.00 8.55 -5.28
CA GLU A 110 7.61 8.61 -5.74
C GLU A 110 6.66 7.80 -4.83
N VAL A 111 6.73 8.07 -3.53
CA VAL A 111 5.85 7.49 -2.50
C VAL A 111 5.22 8.58 -1.63
N SER A 112 5.22 9.83 -2.08
CA SER A 112 4.54 10.92 -1.38
C SER A 112 3.05 10.95 -1.74
N GLU A 113 2.25 11.69 -0.97
CA GLU A 113 0.80 11.77 -1.20
C GLU A 113 0.44 12.42 -2.54
N ASP A 114 1.30 13.32 -3.02
CA ASP A 114 1.16 14.09 -4.25
C ASP A 114 1.94 13.49 -5.44
N ASN A 115 2.89 12.59 -5.19
CA ASN A 115 3.72 11.96 -6.22
C ASN A 115 3.94 10.48 -5.89
N PHE A 116 3.09 9.63 -6.49
CA PHE A 116 3.16 8.18 -6.35
C PHE A 116 2.89 7.45 -7.66
N LYS A 117 3.41 6.22 -7.80
CA LYS A 117 3.08 5.35 -8.94
C LYS A 117 1.76 4.63 -8.74
N LYS A 118 1.56 4.02 -7.55
CA LYS A 118 0.31 3.40 -7.14
C LYS A 118 -0.01 3.72 -5.69
N ARG A 119 -1.30 3.74 -5.36
CA ARG A 119 -1.78 3.88 -3.98
C ARG A 119 -2.76 2.78 -3.68
N LEU A 120 -2.56 2.11 -2.55
CA LEU A 120 -3.53 1.22 -1.94
C LEU A 120 -4.17 1.94 -0.77
N SER A 121 -5.49 2.09 -0.80
CA SER A 121 -6.26 2.66 0.30
C SER A 121 -7.04 1.54 0.97
N PHE A 122 -6.78 1.31 2.26
CA PHE A 122 -7.41 0.26 3.04
C PHE A 122 -8.53 0.84 3.90
N TYR A 123 -9.70 0.23 3.88
CA TYR A 123 -10.88 0.70 4.60
C TYR A 123 -11.47 -0.41 5.48
N ASN A 124 -12.02 0.00 6.62
CA ASN A 124 -12.90 -0.80 7.46
C ASN A 124 -14.25 -0.07 7.57
N GLY A 125 -15.29 -0.66 6.99
CA GLY A 125 -16.52 0.03 6.62
C GLY A 125 -16.25 1.20 5.67
N GLU A 126 -16.68 2.39 6.08
CA GLU A 126 -16.43 3.65 5.37
C GLU A 126 -15.17 4.38 5.86
N THR A 127 -14.53 3.89 6.92
CA THR A 127 -13.37 4.54 7.53
C THR A 127 -12.09 4.15 6.81
N LEU A 128 -11.31 5.14 6.36
CA LEU A 128 -9.96 4.93 5.86
C LEU A 128 -9.04 4.55 7.02
N VAL A 129 -8.43 3.37 6.94
CA VAL A 129 -7.53 2.84 7.97
C VAL A 129 -6.11 3.33 7.72
N ASP A 130 -5.59 3.14 6.50
CA ASP A 130 -4.29 3.67 6.09
C ASP A 130 -4.18 3.68 4.55
N ASN A 131 -3.19 4.40 4.05
CA ASN A 131 -2.74 4.32 2.66
C ASN A 131 -1.37 3.64 2.59
N LEU A 132 -1.14 2.85 1.55
CA LEU A 132 0.19 2.40 1.17
C LEU A 132 0.54 2.97 -0.20
N PHE A 133 1.55 3.81 -0.24
CA PHE A 133 2.08 4.41 -1.46
C PHE A 133 3.19 3.53 -2.01
N LEU A 134 3.09 3.18 -3.29
CA LEU A 134 4.06 2.40 -4.02
C LEU A 134 4.68 3.28 -5.10
N GLY A 135 6.00 3.25 -5.19
CA GLY A 135 6.77 4.18 -6.02
C GLY A 135 7.67 3.49 -7.02
N THR A 136 8.89 4.00 -7.13
CA THR A 136 9.89 3.50 -8.09
C THR A 136 10.34 2.07 -7.77
N SER A 137 10.83 1.37 -8.80
CA SER A 137 11.34 0.00 -8.70
C SER A 137 12.87 0.02 -8.81
N PRO A 138 13.62 -0.18 -7.71
CA PRO A 138 15.09 -0.13 -7.73
C PRO A 138 15.74 -1.40 -8.32
N GLY A 139 14.95 -2.43 -8.66
CA GLY A 139 15.46 -3.69 -9.18
C GLY A 139 14.35 -4.71 -9.43
N PHE A 140 14.73 -5.87 -9.96
CA PHE A 140 13.77 -6.93 -10.26
C PHE A 140 12.97 -7.34 -9.01
N LYS A 141 11.63 -7.32 -9.12
CA LYS A 141 10.69 -7.60 -8.03
C LYS A 141 10.91 -6.76 -6.77
N LYS A 142 11.46 -5.55 -6.90
CA LYS A 142 11.59 -4.62 -5.78
C LYS A 142 10.79 -3.35 -6.04
N ILE A 143 10.18 -2.81 -4.99
CA ILE A 143 9.45 -1.54 -5.07
C ILE A 143 9.65 -0.74 -3.79
N HIS A 144 9.71 0.58 -3.93
CA HIS A 144 9.66 1.48 -2.79
C HIS A 144 8.23 1.61 -2.28
N VAL A 145 8.07 1.53 -0.96
CA VAL A 145 6.78 1.65 -0.30
C VAL A 145 6.84 2.56 0.91
N ARG A 146 5.75 3.28 1.16
CA ARG A 146 5.58 4.11 2.36
C ARG A 146 4.14 4.02 2.84
N LYS A 147 3.93 3.73 4.13
CA LYS A 147 2.62 3.87 4.77
C LYS A 147 2.27 5.35 4.92
N GLY A 148 1.01 5.70 4.72
CA GLY A 148 0.53 7.08 4.84
C GLY A 148 0.69 7.62 6.25
N SER A 149 0.49 6.74 7.25
CA SER A 149 0.68 7.05 8.66
C SER A 149 2.15 7.21 9.08
N GLU A 150 3.13 6.91 8.21
CA GLU A 150 4.56 6.89 8.54
C GLU A 150 5.41 7.77 7.61
N LYS A 151 6.59 8.15 8.11
CA LYS A 151 7.60 8.88 7.32
C LYS A 151 8.60 7.95 6.64
N GLN A 152 8.74 6.73 7.12
CA GLN A 152 9.72 5.75 6.67
C GLN A 152 9.33 5.18 5.30
N THR A 153 10.27 5.24 4.37
CA THR A 153 10.19 4.56 3.08
C THR A 153 11.01 3.29 3.15
N TYR A 154 10.46 2.20 2.63
CA TYR A 154 11.05 0.87 2.62
C TYR A 154 11.25 0.39 1.18
N SER A 155 12.18 -0.53 0.97
CA SER A 155 12.33 -1.27 -0.28
C SER A 155 11.97 -2.73 -0.02
N ILE A 156 10.90 -3.21 -0.65
CA ILE A 156 10.35 -4.55 -0.39
C ILE A 156 10.39 -5.42 -1.65
N GLU A 157 10.42 -6.73 -1.47
CA GLU A 157 10.33 -7.71 -2.56
C GLU A 157 8.88 -7.87 -3.03
N PHE A 158 8.40 -6.89 -3.80
CA PHE A 158 7.06 -6.87 -4.35
C PHE A 158 7.07 -6.35 -5.80
N SER A 159 6.16 -6.86 -6.63
CA SER A 159 6.04 -6.49 -8.03
C SER A 159 4.83 -5.60 -8.26
N SER A 160 5.00 -4.46 -8.94
CA SER A 160 3.88 -3.59 -9.32
C SER A 160 2.85 -4.29 -10.23
N TYR A 161 3.25 -5.36 -10.92
CA TYR A 161 2.36 -6.20 -11.75
C TYR A 161 1.42 -7.08 -10.93
N ASP A 162 1.70 -7.32 -9.65
CA ASP A 162 0.79 -8.04 -8.76
C ASP A 162 -0.42 -7.17 -8.37
N LEU A 163 -0.36 -5.85 -8.60
CA LEU A 163 -1.38 -4.85 -8.28
C LEU A 163 -1.88 -4.11 -9.51
N GLN A 164 -2.51 -4.82 -10.44
CA GLN A 164 -3.10 -4.18 -11.62
C GLN A 164 -4.43 -3.52 -11.27
N THR A 165 -4.71 -2.38 -11.89
CA THR A 165 -6.03 -1.71 -11.81
C THR A 165 -7.05 -2.34 -12.76
N THR A 166 -6.64 -3.26 -13.63
CA THR A 166 -7.53 -3.96 -14.56
C THR A 166 -8.33 -5.05 -13.83
N PRO A 167 -9.68 -5.06 -13.90
CA PRO A 167 -10.50 -6.11 -13.28
C PRO A 167 -10.13 -7.54 -13.72
N THR A 168 -9.71 -7.71 -14.98
CA THR A 168 -9.28 -8.99 -15.54
C THR A 168 -7.99 -9.54 -14.92
N ALA A 169 -7.27 -8.78 -14.10
CA ALA A 169 -6.15 -9.33 -13.34
C ALA A 169 -6.60 -10.06 -12.06
N TRP A 170 -7.84 -9.83 -11.62
CA TRP A 170 -8.36 -10.26 -10.32
C TRP A 170 -9.46 -11.32 -10.41
N TYR A 171 -10.19 -11.41 -11.51
CA TYR A 171 -11.34 -12.31 -11.65
C TYR A 171 -11.01 -13.81 -11.48
N ASP A 172 -11.93 -14.56 -10.88
CA ASP A 172 -11.90 -16.02 -10.90
C ASP A 172 -12.39 -16.56 -12.26
N ARG A 173 -11.47 -17.09 -13.07
CA ARG A 173 -11.80 -17.71 -14.37
C ARG A 173 -12.71 -18.92 -14.24
N ASN A 174 -12.80 -19.53 -13.06
CA ASN A 174 -13.63 -20.70 -12.82
C ASN A 174 -15.07 -20.37 -12.46
N PHE A 175 -15.40 -19.10 -12.16
CA PHE A 175 -16.77 -18.71 -11.81
C PHE A 175 -17.77 -18.94 -12.95
N LEU A 176 -17.31 -18.83 -14.21
CA LEU A 176 -18.13 -19.08 -15.40
C LEU A 176 -18.14 -20.55 -15.86
N LYS A 177 -17.71 -21.50 -15.01
CA LYS A 177 -17.90 -22.93 -15.29
C LYS A 177 -19.33 -23.33 -14.95
N VAL A 178 -20.29 -22.87 -15.73
CA VAL A 178 -21.61 -23.48 -15.74
C VAL A 178 -21.44 -24.86 -16.35
N LYS A 179 -21.85 -25.91 -15.63
CA LYS A 179 -21.88 -27.26 -16.19
C LYS A 179 -22.81 -27.24 -17.39
N SER A 180 -22.39 -27.78 -18.53
CA SER A 180 -23.21 -27.80 -19.74
C SER A 180 -24.59 -28.42 -19.50
N ASP A 181 -24.69 -29.36 -18.57
CA ASP A 181 -25.94 -30.04 -18.19
C ASP A 181 -26.93 -29.13 -17.45
N ASP A 182 -26.49 -28.01 -16.86
CA ASP A 182 -27.33 -27.04 -16.13
C ASP A 182 -27.71 -25.81 -16.99
N LEU A 183 -27.27 -25.77 -18.26
CA LEU A 183 -27.57 -24.67 -19.18
C LEU A 183 -28.87 -24.92 -19.95
N SER A 184 -30.00 -24.45 -19.41
CA SER A 184 -31.30 -24.59 -20.12
C SER A 184 -31.54 -23.47 -21.14
N LYS A 185 -31.05 -22.25 -20.89
CA LYS A 185 -31.29 -21.08 -21.76
C LYS A 185 -30.25 -19.99 -21.50
N LEU A 186 -29.77 -19.35 -22.56
CA LEU A 186 -28.93 -18.16 -22.49
C LEU A 186 -29.64 -17.00 -23.21
N GLU A 187 -29.98 -15.95 -22.46
CA GLU A 187 -30.54 -14.71 -23.02
C GLU A 187 -29.45 -13.63 -23.04
N LEU A 188 -29.00 -13.30 -24.24
CA LEU A 188 -28.22 -12.09 -24.52
C LEU A 188 -29.19 -11.05 -25.09
N GLN A 189 -28.93 -9.76 -24.86
CA GLN A 189 -29.85 -8.65 -25.18
C GLN A 189 -30.45 -8.72 -26.60
N ASP A 190 -29.70 -9.26 -27.56
CA ASP A 190 -30.15 -9.42 -28.95
C ASP A 190 -30.13 -10.88 -29.46
N ILE A 191 -29.78 -11.87 -28.62
CA ILE A 191 -29.61 -13.26 -29.04
C ILE A 191 -30.15 -14.20 -27.96
N THR A 192 -31.18 -14.97 -28.29
CA THR A 192 -31.64 -16.08 -27.46
C THR A 192 -31.06 -17.38 -27.99
N VAL A 193 -30.24 -18.06 -27.18
CA VAL A 193 -29.76 -19.40 -27.47
C VAL A 193 -30.50 -20.37 -26.55
N SER A 194 -31.24 -21.31 -27.14
CA SER A 194 -31.85 -22.42 -26.42
C SER A 194 -31.02 -23.68 -26.65
N PHE A 195 -30.74 -24.39 -25.56
CA PHE A 195 -30.04 -25.67 -25.64
C PHE A 195 -31.12 -26.76 -25.68
N GLN A 196 -31.19 -27.47 -26.79
CA GLN A 196 -32.12 -28.58 -26.96
C GLN A 196 -31.43 -29.84 -26.43
N ASN A 197 -32.05 -30.46 -25.43
CA ASN A 197 -31.68 -31.80 -24.97
C ASN A 197 -32.33 -32.86 -25.85
#